data_AF-A0A2E7D2A0-F1
#
_entry.id   AF-A0A2E7D2A0-F1
#
_cell.length_a   1.000
_cell.length_b   1.000
_cell.length_c   1.000
_cell.angle_alpha   90.00
_cell.angle_beta   90.00
_cell.angle_gamma   90.00
#
_symmetry.space_group_name_H-M   'P 1'
#
loop_
_entity.id
_entity.type
_entity.pdbx_description
1 polymer ?
#
loop_
_entity_poly.entity_id
_entity_poly.type
_entity_poly.pdbx_seq_one_letter_code
_entity_poly.pdbx_strand_id
1 'polypeptide(L)'
;MDALDILFVRTWWEYSADTPDSFTQFYHWFNLAEGTAWLIFAVLVFWRFCTQRKSSVEVFYALLFLTFGLSDIREAWIQTSWLIWLKLFNLLALFSVRRRVMRQCYPDAKLF
;
A
#
# COMPACT_ATOMS: atom_id res chain seq x y z
N MET A 1 -0.63 26.04 17.56
CA MET A 1 -0.66 24.91 16.61
C MET A 1 -0.98 23.70 17.44
N ASP A 2 -2.22 23.22 17.36
CA ASP A 2 -2.70 22.17 18.25
C ASP A 2 -2.17 20.81 17.78
N ALA A 3 -1.85 19.91 18.70
CA ALA A 3 -1.28 18.60 18.36
C ALA A 3 -2.17 17.80 17.39
N LEU A 4 -3.49 18.03 17.42
CA LEU A 4 -4.46 17.43 16.50
C LEU A 4 -4.27 17.92 15.06
N ASP A 5 -3.96 19.21 14.84
CA ASP A 5 -3.73 19.73 13.49
C ASP A 5 -2.50 19.09 12.84
N ILE A 6 -1.46 18.88 13.64
CA ILE A 6 -0.23 18.20 13.21
C ILE A 6 -0.53 16.74 12.84
N LEU A 7 -1.33 16.05 13.65
CA LEU A 7 -1.64 14.63 13.47
C LEU A 7 -2.64 14.34 12.34
N PHE A 8 -3.50 15.29 11.96
CA PHE A 8 -4.55 15.04 10.99
C PHE A 8 -4.43 15.85 9.69
N VAL A 9 -3.95 17.09 9.74
CA VAL A 9 -4.06 18.04 8.61
C VAL A 9 -2.70 18.36 7.97
N ARG A 10 -1.60 18.07 8.68
CA ARG A 10 -0.25 18.41 8.20
C ARG A 10 0.12 17.69 6.90
N THR A 11 0.66 18.46 5.97
CA THR A 11 1.42 17.97 4.82
C THR A 11 2.89 17.90 5.22
N TRP A 12 3.48 16.72 5.09
CA TRP A 12 4.86 16.45 5.49
C TRP A 12 5.84 16.65 4.35
N TRP A 13 5.39 16.33 3.12
CA TRP A 13 6.20 16.41 1.93
C TRP A 13 5.31 16.68 0.71
N GLU A 14 5.83 17.48 -0.21
CA GLU A 14 5.20 17.80 -1.49
C GLU A 14 6.29 17.85 -2.56
N TYR A 15 6.03 17.16 -3.68
CA TYR A 15 6.93 17.15 -4.81
C TYR A 15 6.83 18.48 -5.57
N SER A 16 7.93 19.21 -5.67
CA SER A 16 8.06 20.35 -6.58
C SER A 16 9.17 20.07 -7.60
N ALA A 17 8.81 20.11 -8.89
CA ALA A 17 9.77 19.94 -9.99
C ALA A 17 10.75 21.11 -10.11
N ASP A 18 10.43 22.25 -9.50
CA ASP A 18 11.21 23.49 -9.59
C ASP A 18 12.35 23.53 -8.55
N THR A 19 12.34 22.64 -7.56
CA THR A 19 13.38 22.56 -6.52
C THR A 19 14.38 21.44 -6.82
N PRO A 20 15.69 21.75 -7.04
CA PRO A 20 16.70 20.76 -7.46
C PRO A 20 17.23 19.89 -6.31
N ASP A 21 16.36 19.45 -5.40
CA ASP A 21 16.74 18.59 -4.29
C ASP A 21 16.80 17.10 -4.72
N SER A 22 17.99 16.51 -4.62
CA SER A 22 18.23 15.11 -4.98
C SER A 22 17.44 14.14 -4.11
N PHE A 23 17.20 14.48 -2.84
CA PHE A 23 16.41 13.64 -1.94
C PHE A 23 14.94 13.60 -2.39
N THR A 24 14.34 14.75 -2.70
CA THR A 24 12.98 14.87 -3.23
C THR A 24 12.78 14.05 -4.51
N GLN A 25 13.75 14.09 -5.43
CA GLN A 25 13.69 13.30 -6.66
C GLN A 25 13.81 11.79 -6.40
N PHE A 26 14.71 11.37 -5.50
CA PHE A 26 14.84 9.96 -5.12
C PHE A 26 13.56 9.46 -4.42
N TYR A 27 13.03 10.21 -3.47
CA TYR A 27 11.81 9.87 -2.73
C TYR A 27 10.60 9.72 -3.65
N HIS A 28 10.44 10.61 -4.62
CA HIS A 28 9.42 10.51 -5.66
C HIS A 28 9.50 9.18 -6.44
N TRP A 29 10.68 8.86 -6.98
CA TRP A 29 10.86 7.63 -7.75
C TRP A 29 10.75 6.36 -6.92
N PHE A 30 11.21 6.40 -5.67
CA PHE A 30 11.10 5.29 -4.73
C PHE A 30 9.62 4.96 -4.47
N ASN A 31 8.81 5.96 -4.15
CA ASN A 31 7.36 5.76 -3.92
C ASN A 31 6.62 5.28 -5.18
N LEU A 32 7.02 5.74 -6.37
CA LEU A 32 6.47 5.22 -7.63
C LEU A 32 6.85 3.74 -7.85
N ALA A 33 8.09 3.37 -7.55
CA ALA A 33 8.56 2.00 -7.68
C ALA A 33 7.85 1.06 -6.69
N GLU A 34 7.73 1.46 -5.42
CA GLU A 34 6.97 0.73 -4.41
C GLU A 34 5.50 0.59 -4.81
N GLY A 35 4.85 1.68 -5.18
CA GLY A 35 3.47 1.67 -5.64
C GLY A 35 3.24 0.72 -6.80
N THR A 36 4.14 0.73 -7.79
CA THR A 36 4.10 -0.21 -8.93
C THR A 36 4.27 -1.66 -8.49
N ALA A 37 5.19 -1.95 -7.57
CA ALA A 37 5.37 -3.29 -7.02
C ALA A 37 4.10 -3.82 -6.33
N TRP A 38 3.42 -2.97 -5.55
CA TRP A 38 2.15 -3.33 -4.92
C TRP A 38 1.03 -3.59 -5.94
N LEU A 39 0.96 -2.81 -7.02
CA LEU A 39 0.01 -3.06 -8.11
C LEU A 39 0.27 -4.41 -8.78
N ILE A 40 1.54 -4.77 -9.00
CA ILE A 40 1.90 -6.09 -9.53
C ILE A 40 1.43 -7.19 -8.57
N PHE A 41 1.64 -7.05 -7.25
CA PHE A 41 1.12 -8.02 -6.28
C PHE A 41 -0.41 -8.09 -6.27
N ALA A 42 -1.11 -6.97 -6.41
CA ALA A 42 -2.56 -6.95 -6.54
C ALA A 42 -3.02 -7.77 -7.75
N VAL A 43 -2.38 -7.57 -8.90
CA VAL A 43 -2.66 -8.33 -10.13
C VAL A 43 -2.36 -9.81 -9.95
N LEU A 44 -1.24 -10.18 -9.34
CA LEU A 44 -0.87 -11.58 -9.12
C LEU A 44 -1.85 -12.30 -8.17
N VAL A 45 -2.27 -11.64 -7.08
CA VAL A 45 -3.26 -12.20 -6.15
C VAL A 45 -4.63 -12.33 -6.85
N PHE A 46 -5.03 -11.32 -7.62
CA PHE A 46 -6.29 -11.36 -8.36
C PHE A 46 -6.27 -12.44 -9.45
N TRP A 47 -5.17 -12.57 -10.20
CA TRP A 47 -4.98 -13.65 -11.16
C TRP A 47 -5.12 -15.00 -10.47
N ARG A 48 -4.44 -15.20 -9.33
CA ARG A 48 -4.54 -16.45 -8.55
C ARG A 48 -5.99 -16.76 -8.18
N PHE A 49 -6.75 -15.74 -7.77
CA PHE A 49 -8.18 -15.88 -7.50
C PHE A 49 -8.97 -16.27 -8.76
N CYS A 50 -8.71 -15.66 -9.93
CA CYS A 50 -9.38 -16.02 -11.17
C CYS A 50 -9.15 -17.49 -11.58
N THR A 51 -7.94 -18.01 -11.35
CA THR A 51 -7.55 -19.39 -11.71
C THR A 51 -8.08 -20.41 -10.71
N GLN A 52 -7.98 -20.18 -9.40
CA GLN A 52 -8.34 -21.18 -8.38
C GLN A 52 -9.72 -20.97 -7.76
N ARG A 53 -10.24 -19.73 -7.76
CA ARG A 53 -11.55 -19.29 -7.21
C ARG A 53 -11.89 -19.85 -5.83
N LYS A 54 -10.90 -20.08 -4.97
CA LYS A 54 -11.13 -20.76 -3.68
C LYS A 54 -11.83 -19.90 -2.63
N SER A 55 -11.61 -18.58 -2.63
CA SER A 55 -12.14 -17.72 -1.57
C SER A 55 -12.24 -16.25 -1.99
N SER A 56 -13.40 -15.63 -1.75
CA SER A 56 -13.62 -14.20 -1.93
C SER A 56 -12.71 -13.33 -1.06
N VAL A 57 -12.06 -13.90 -0.03
CA VAL A 57 -11.05 -13.20 0.79
C VAL A 57 -9.84 -12.80 -0.06
N GLU A 58 -9.51 -13.55 -1.11
CA GLU A 58 -8.40 -13.19 -2.02
C GLU A 58 -8.70 -11.92 -2.83
N VAL A 59 -9.96 -11.67 -3.18
CA VAL A 59 -10.38 -10.42 -3.83
C VAL A 59 -10.15 -9.24 -2.90
N PHE A 60 -10.57 -9.38 -1.64
CA PHE A 60 -10.31 -8.35 -0.63
C PHE A 60 -8.81 -8.14 -0.41
N TYR A 61 -8.02 -9.23 -0.43
CA TYR A 61 -6.56 -9.14 -0.34
C TYR A 61 -5.92 -8.40 -1.53
N ALA A 62 -6.39 -8.66 -2.75
CA ALA A 62 -5.95 -7.94 -3.94
C ALA A 62 -6.34 -6.45 -3.87
N LEU A 63 -7.54 -6.13 -3.39
CA LEU A 63 -8.00 -4.75 -3.19
C LEU A 63 -7.15 -4.00 -2.15
N LEU A 64 -6.70 -4.67 -1.09
CA LEU A 64 -5.80 -4.08 -0.11
C LEU A 64 -4.44 -3.74 -0.75
N PHE A 65 -3.86 -4.65 -1.55
CA PHE A 65 -2.64 -4.33 -2.30
C PHE A 65 -2.84 -3.19 -3.31
N LEU A 66 -3.96 -3.19 -4.02
CA LEU A 66 -4.31 -2.15 -4.98
C LEU A 66 -4.38 -0.77 -4.29
N THR A 67 -5.12 -0.69 -3.19
CA THR A 67 -5.28 0.56 -2.44
C THR A 67 -3.97 1.01 -1.79
N PHE A 68 -3.11 0.07 -1.37
CA PHE A 68 -1.77 0.40 -0.86
C PHE A 68 -0.89 0.98 -1.96
N GLY A 69 -0.84 0.32 -3.13
CA GLY A 69 -0.08 0.81 -4.28
C GLY A 69 -0.55 2.17 -4.79
N LEU A 70 -1.86 2.40 -4.85
CA LEU A 70 -2.41 3.71 -5.19
C LEU A 70 -2.06 4.79 -4.16
N SER A 71 -1.97 4.43 -2.88
CA SER A 71 -1.55 5.36 -1.84
C SER A 71 -0.06 5.71 -1.93
N ASP A 72 0.81 4.76 -2.27
CA ASP A 72 2.25 5.00 -2.52
C ASP A 72 2.46 5.87 -3.76
N ILE A 73 1.73 5.59 -4.83
CA ILE A 73 1.70 6.45 -6.02
C ILE A 73 1.29 7.85 -5.58
N ARG A 74 0.17 8.04 -4.87
CA ARG A 74 -0.24 9.38 -4.40
C ARG A 74 0.82 10.06 -3.51
N GLU A 75 1.50 9.30 -2.65
CA GLU A 75 2.59 9.80 -1.80
C GLU A 75 3.79 10.31 -2.61
N ALA A 76 4.01 9.79 -3.82
CA ALA A 76 5.03 10.32 -4.73
C ALA A 76 4.77 11.78 -5.13
N TRP A 77 3.55 12.31 -4.98
CA TRP A 77 3.27 13.74 -5.18
C TRP A 77 3.10 14.49 -3.86
N ILE A 78 2.28 13.97 -2.95
CA ILE A 78 1.94 14.66 -1.71
C ILE A 78 1.80 13.64 -0.58
N GLN A 79 2.52 13.86 0.52
CA GLN A 79 2.43 13.09 1.74
C GLN A 79 1.70 13.88 2.83
N THR A 80 0.49 13.44 3.18
CA THR A 80 -0.31 14.02 4.27
C THR A 80 -0.42 13.06 5.46
N SER A 81 -0.63 13.60 6.67
CA SER A 81 -0.84 12.77 7.87
C SER A 81 -1.99 11.77 7.68
N TRP A 82 -3.06 12.17 6.99
CA TRP A 82 -4.18 11.28 6.68
C TRP A 82 -3.77 10.07 5.85
N LEU A 83 -2.88 10.28 4.87
CA LEU A 83 -2.39 9.22 3.99
C LEU A 83 -1.53 8.21 4.77
N ILE A 84 -0.76 8.68 5.76
CA ILE A 84 0.00 7.82 6.69
C ILE A 84 -0.96 6.93 7.50
N TRP A 85 -2.03 7.49 8.06
CA TRP A 85 -3.04 6.71 8.78
C TRP A 85 -3.74 5.68 7.90
N LEU A 86 -4.09 6.07 6.68
CA LEU A 86 -4.68 5.16 5.69
C LEU A 86 -3.75 3.99 5.40
N LYS A 87 -2.46 4.25 5.17
CA LYS A 87 -1.45 3.20 4.95
C LYS A 87 -1.30 2.28 6.15
N LEU A 88 -1.24 2.85 7.36
CA LEU A 88 -1.13 2.05 8.58
C LEU A 88 -2.34 1.12 8.74
N PHE A 89 -3.54 1.63 8.54
CA PHE A 89 -4.77 0.83 8.55
C PHE A 89 -4.73 -0.28 7.48
N ASN A 90 -4.32 0.07 6.26
CA ASN A 90 -4.25 -0.85 5.14
C ASN A 90 -3.20 -1.95 5.37
N LEU A 91 -2.06 -1.61 5.97
CA LEU A 91 -1.02 -2.56 6.36
C LEU A 91 -1.54 -3.55 7.42
N LEU A 92 -2.23 -3.06 8.45
CA LEU A 92 -2.84 -3.94 9.47
C LEU A 92 -3.88 -4.88 8.86
N ALA A 93 -4.69 -4.37 7.92
CA ALA A 93 -5.64 -5.17 7.17
C ALA A 93 -4.92 -6.23 6.30
N LEU A 94 -3.83 -5.88 5.60
CA LEU A 94 -3.02 -6.81 4.82
C LEU A 94 -2.45 -7.93 5.70
N PHE A 95 -1.88 -7.61 6.85
CA PHE A 95 -1.38 -8.62 7.80
C PHE A 95 -2.50 -9.54 8.29
N SER A 96 -3.66 -8.97 8.62
CA SER A 96 -4.82 -9.73 9.12
C SER A 96 -5.36 -10.68 8.04
N VAL A 97 -5.51 -10.19 6.82
CA VAL A 97 -6.01 -10.96 5.68
C VAL A 97 -4.99 -12.00 5.23
N ARG A 98 -3.70 -11.65 5.17
CA ARG A 98 -2.61 -12.61 4.89
C ARG A 98 -2.65 -13.77 5.88
N ARG A 99 -2.77 -13.49 7.18
CA ARG A 99 -2.88 -14.52 8.21
C ARG A 99 -4.11 -15.42 7.99
N ARG A 100 -5.24 -14.84 7.58
CA ARG A 100 -6.47 -15.58 7.29
C ARG A 100 -6.35 -16.45 6.03
N VAL A 101 -5.83 -15.91 4.94
CA VAL A 101 -5.62 -16.63 3.67
C VAL A 101 -4.66 -17.81 3.87
N MET A 102 -3.55 -17.61 4.58
CA MET A 102 -2.61 -18.70 4.87
C MET A 102 -3.24 -19.79 5.74
N ARG A 103 -4.01 -19.43 6.77
CA ARG A 103 -4.65 -20.42 7.65
C ARG A 103 -5.82 -21.16 7.01
N GLN A 104 -6.63 -20.50 6.19
CA GLN A 104 -7.89 -21.06 5.68
C GLN A 104 -7.76 -21.64 4.27
N CYS A 105 -6.95 -21.04 3.40
CA CYS A 105 -6.88 -21.42 1.99
C CYS A 105 -5.63 -22.25 1.65
N TYR A 106 -4.53 -22.11 2.42
CA TYR A 106 -3.26 -22.77 2.13
C TYR A 106 -2.55 -23.26 3.42
N PRO A 107 -3.14 -24.18 4.19
CA PRO A 107 -2.55 -24.68 5.43
C PRO A 107 -1.18 -25.37 5.21
N ASP A 108 -0.95 -25.93 4.02
CA ASP A 108 0.28 -26.67 3.68
C ASP A 108 1.37 -25.81 3.03
N ALA A 109 1.13 -24.51 2.79
CA ALA A 109 2.13 -23.61 2.23
C ALA A 109 3.17 -23.25 3.31
N LYS A 110 4.18 -24.11 3.47
CA LYS A 110 5.36 -23.82 4.29
C LYS A 110 6.16 -22.67 3.65
N LEU A 111 6.45 -21.64 4.44
CA LEU A 111 7.52 -20.69 4.15
C LEU A 111 8.83 -21.48 4.18
N PHE A 112 9.38 -21.76 3.00
CA PHE A 112 10.77 -22.22 2.86
C PHE A 112 11.71 -21.03 3.02
#